data_AF-A0A5D2J9K5-F1
#
_entry.id   AF-A0A5D2J9K5-F1
#
_cell.length_a   1.000
_cell.length_b   1.000
_cell.length_c   1.000
_cell.angle_alpha   90.00
_cell.angle_beta   90.00
_cell.angle_gamma   90.00
#
_symmetry.space_group_name_H-M   'P 1'
#
loop_
_entity.id
_entity.type
_entity.pdbx_description
1 polymer ?
#
loop_
_entity_poly.entity_id
_entity_poly.type
_entity_poly.pdbx_seq_one_letter_code
_entity_poly.pdbx_strand_id
1 'polypeptide(L)'
;MTNINTMIPAIHRAAGPELVEACYKVPEVEPDVRCPTGEARITPGFKLPASHVIHTVGPIYDSDKDPKASLTSAYKNCLSVAKENNIEYIAFTAISCGVYGSCNNCYIYCQELCRWH
;
A
#
# COMPACT_ATOMS: atom_id res chain seq x y z
N MET A 1 4.91 -3.67 -13.13
CA MET A 1 3.45 -3.61 -12.94
C MET A 1 3.16 -3.15 -11.52
N THR A 2 2.90 -1.85 -11.35
CA THR A 2 2.59 -1.19 -10.08
C THR A 2 1.07 -1.14 -9.90
N ASN A 3 0.48 -2.33 -9.96
CA ASN A 3 -0.96 -2.52 -9.89
C ASN A 3 -1.36 -2.77 -8.43
N ILE A 4 -2.15 -1.87 -7.86
CA ILE A 4 -2.78 -1.96 -6.53
C ILE A 4 -3.73 -3.19 -6.41
N ASN A 5 -3.79 -4.06 -7.41
CA ASN A 5 -4.56 -5.29 -7.40
C ASN A 5 -3.72 -6.55 -7.08
N THR A 6 -2.38 -6.50 -7.16
CA THR A 6 -1.49 -7.63 -6.80
C THR A 6 -1.19 -7.71 -5.30
N MET A 7 -2.12 -7.23 -4.48
CA MET A 7 -1.87 -6.90 -3.08
C MET A 7 -2.13 -8.07 -2.12
N ILE A 8 -1.69 -7.92 -0.86
CA ILE A 8 -1.64 -9.02 0.12
C ILE A 8 -2.99 -9.75 0.19
N PRO A 9 -3.03 -11.05 -0.19
CA PRO A 9 -4.28 -11.82 -0.21
C PRO A 9 -4.98 -11.89 1.15
N ALA A 10 -4.23 -11.79 2.25
CA ALA A 10 -4.78 -11.77 3.61
C ALA A 10 -5.60 -10.51 3.90
N ILE A 11 -5.10 -9.33 3.54
CA ILE A 11 -5.81 -8.05 3.74
C ILE A 11 -7.03 -8.00 2.82
N HIS A 12 -6.89 -8.39 1.56
CA HIS A 12 -8.02 -8.45 0.62
C HIS A 12 -9.12 -9.41 1.07
N ARG A 13 -8.75 -10.58 1.59
CA ARG A 13 -9.71 -11.55 2.11
C ARG A 13 -10.43 -11.02 3.36
N ALA A 14 -9.70 -10.35 4.25
CA ALA A 14 -10.27 -9.80 5.49
C ALA A 14 -11.13 -8.56 5.24
N ALA A 15 -10.74 -7.68 4.30
CA ALA A 15 -11.50 -6.48 3.94
C ALA A 15 -12.76 -6.78 3.11
N GLY A 16 -12.73 -7.87 2.33
CA GLY A 16 -13.80 -8.25 1.42
C GLY A 16 -13.55 -7.81 -0.04
N PRO A 17 -14.35 -8.32 -0.99
CA PRO A 17 -14.22 -7.99 -2.41
C PRO A 17 -14.34 -6.50 -2.71
N GLU A 18 -15.02 -5.75 -1.86
CA GLU A 18 -15.21 -4.30 -1.99
C GLU A 18 -13.87 -3.54 -2.00
N LEU A 19 -12.84 -4.07 -1.31
CA LEU A 19 -11.50 -3.49 -1.33
C LEU A 19 -10.88 -3.57 -2.74
N VAL A 20 -11.05 -4.69 -3.44
CA VAL A 20 -10.56 -4.85 -4.82
C VAL A 20 -11.24 -3.84 -5.74
N GLU A 21 -12.56 -3.67 -5.61
CA GLU A 21 -13.29 -2.69 -6.41
C GLU A 21 -12.83 -1.26 -6.15
N ALA A 22 -12.54 -0.92 -4.88
CA ALA A 22 -11.97 0.38 -4.53
C ALA A 22 -10.58 0.60 -5.13
N CYS A 23 -9.74 -0.43 -5.11
CA CYS A 23 -8.43 -0.42 -5.76
C CYS A 23 -8.55 -0.15 -7.27
N TYR A 24 -9.53 -0.74 -7.96
CA TYR A 24 -9.79 -0.46 -9.38
C TYR A 24 -10.28 0.96 -9.66
N LYS A 25 -11.01 1.57 -8.72
CA LYS A 25 -11.51 2.95 -8.82
C LYS A 25 -10.42 4.00 -8.58
N VAL A 26 -9.27 3.63 -8.05
CA VAL A 26 -8.12 4.53 -7.98
C VAL A 26 -7.69 4.89 -9.41
N PRO A 27 -7.58 6.20 -9.74
CA PRO A 27 -7.24 6.62 -11.09
C PRO A 27 -5.84 6.13 -11.48
N GLU A 28 -5.72 5.76 -12.74
CA GLU A 28 -4.42 5.50 -13.35
C GLU A 28 -3.67 6.82 -13.54
N VAL A 29 -2.37 6.81 -13.23
CA VAL A 29 -1.46 7.93 -13.47
C VAL A 29 -0.64 7.71 -14.75
N GLU A 30 -0.45 6.46 -15.14
CA GLU A 30 0.10 6.00 -16.42
C GLU A 30 -0.66 4.71 -16.82
N PRO A 31 -0.59 4.27 -18.10
CA PRO A 31 -1.27 3.05 -18.53
C PRO A 31 -0.95 1.86 -17.62
N ASP A 32 -1.98 1.24 -17.04
CA ASP A 32 -1.87 0.11 -16.09
C ASP A 32 -1.16 0.42 -14.76
N VAL A 33 -0.91 1.70 -14.45
CA VAL A 33 -0.23 2.15 -13.22
C VAL A 33 -1.17 3.05 -12.39
N ARG A 34 -1.51 2.60 -11.18
CA ARG A 34 -2.35 3.37 -10.24
C ARG A 34 -1.55 4.00 -9.10
N CYS A 35 -0.45 3.37 -8.70
CA CYS A 35 0.40 3.83 -7.61
C CYS A 35 1.88 3.59 -7.97
N PRO A 36 2.60 4.61 -8.42
CA PRO A 36 4.04 4.51 -8.70
C PRO A 36 4.86 4.10 -7.49
N THR A 37 6.06 3.58 -7.76
CA THR A 37 7.06 3.28 -6.73
C THR A 37 7.36 4.54 -5.89
N GLY A 38 7.34 4.38 -4.57
CA GLY A 38 7.54 5.46 -3.60
C GLY A 38 6.28 6.27 -3.29
N GLU A 39 5.15 6.05 -3.98
CA GLU A 39 3.90 6.79 -3.74
C GLU A 39 2.90 6.00 -2.88
N ALA A 40 1.87 6.69 -2.39
CA ALA A 40 0.81 6.09 -1.59
C ALA A 40 -0.60 6.47 -2.11
N ARG A 41 -1.58 5.59 -1.90
CA ARG A 41 -3.02 5.77 -2.18
C ARG A 41 -3.83 5.29 -0.99
N ILE A 42 -5.04 5.82 -0.80
CA ILE A 42 -5.91 5.45 0.32
C ILE A 42 -7.23 4.87 -0.22
N THR A 43 -7.73 3.85 0.45
CA THR A 43 -9.09 3.32 0.26
C THR A 43 -9.77 3.13 1.61
N PRO A 44 -11.11 3.00 1.65
CA PRO A 44 -11.79 2.50 2.84
C PRO A 44 -11.29 1.10 3.24
N GLY A 45 -11.38 0.77 4.53
CA GLY A 45 -10.99 -0.53 5.07
C GLY A 45 -12.08 -1.60 5.02
N PHE A 46 -13.31 -1.24 4.67
CA PHE A 46 -14.45 -2.15 4.49
C PHE A 46 -14.72 -3.01 5.73
N LYS A 47 -14.49 -4.34 5.64
CA LYS A 47 -14.72 -5.28 6.75
C LYS A 47 -13.55 -5.35 7.73
N LEU A 48 -12.46 -4.64 7.46
CA LEU A 48 -11.37 -4.52 8.42
C LEU A 48 -11.83 -3.71 9.64
N PRO A 49 -11.27 -3.96 10.82
CA PRO A 49 -11.45 -3.08 11.97
C PRO A 49 -10.87 -1.69 11.71
N ALA A 50 -9.94 -1.55 10.75
CA ALA A 50 -9.38 -0.30 10.28
C ALA A 50 -10.37 0.48 9.40
N SER A 51 -10.52 1.78 9.62
CA SER A 51 -11.33 2.65 8.76
C SER A 51 -10.74 2.82 7.36
N HIS A 52 -9.41 2.84 7.25
CA HIS A 52 -8.71 3.02 5.98
C HIS A 52 -7.55 2.03 5.79
N VAL A 53 -7.25 1.79 4.52
CA VAL A 53 -6.04 1.10 4.07
C VAL A 53 -5.25 2.06 3.19
N ILE A 54 -3.99 2.28 3.55
CA ILE A 54 -3.03 3.03 2.75
C ILE A 54 -2.13 2.04 2.02
N HIS A 55 -2.19 2.13 0.71
CA HIS A 55 -1.53 1.32 -0.28
C HIS A 55 -0.28 2.04 -0.75
N THR A 56 0.90 1.42 -0.69
CA THR A 56 2.12 1.99 -1.28
C THR A 56 2.93 0.91 -1.98
N VAL A 57 3.72 1.33 -2.96
CA VAL A 57 4.63 0.47 -3.71
C VAL A 57 6.04 0.86 -3.33
N GLY A 58 6.80 -0.02 -2.71
CA GLY A 58 8.22 0.20 -2.48
C GLY A 58 9.07 -0.26 -3.67
N PRO A 59 10.38 -0.03 -3.61
CA PRO A 59 11.30 -0.25 -4.72
C PRO A 59 11.43 -1.71 -5.12
N ILE A 60 11.83 -1.90 -6.37
CA ILE A 60 12.44 -3.14 -6.85
C ILE A 60 13.95 -2.98 -6.66
N TYR A 61 14.55 -3.69 -5.70
CA TYR A 61 15.96 -3.45 -5.34
C TYR A 61 16.93 -3.63 -6.52
N ASP A 62 16.65 -4.56 -7.42
CA ASP A 62 17.51 -4.86 -8.57
C ASP A 62 17.33 -3.89 -9.76
N SER A 63 16.24 -3.13 -9.78
CA SER A 63 15.85 -2.29 -10.94
C SER A 63 15.74 -0.80 -10.60
N ASP A 64 15.62 -0.46 -9.33
CA ASP A 64 15.54 0.92 -8.85
C ASP A 64 16.96 1.50 -8.71
N LYS A 65 17.16 2.72 -9.23
CA LYS A 65 18.46 3.40 -9.19
C LYS A 65 18.85 3.82 -7.76
N ASP A 66 17.87 4.05 -6.90
CA ASP A 66 18.08 4.34 -5.48
C ASP A 66 16.93 3.74 -4.65
N PRO A 67 17.01 2.41 -4.36
CA PRO A 67 15.98 1.73 -3.57
C PRO A 67 15.79 2.37 -2.19
N LYS A 68 16.86 2.92 -1.59
CA LYS A 68 16.76 3.54 -0.26
C LYS A 68 15.94 4.82 -0.31
N ALA A 69 16.13 5.66 -1.33
CA ALA A 69 15.32 6.85 -1.53
C ALA A 69 13.86 6.50 -1.79
N SER A 70 13.59 5.55 -2.70
CA SER A 70 12.23 5.10 -3.01
C SER A 70 11.50 4.51 -1.80
N LEU A 71 12.19 3.69 -1.00
CA LEU A 71 11.65 3.16 0.25
C LEU A 71 11.31 4.29 1.24
N THR A 72 12.22 5.26 1.37
CA THR A 72 12.01 6.43 2.23
C THR A 72 10.80 7.24 1.77
N SER A 73 10.64 7.44 0.46
CA SER A 73 9.49 8.12 -0.13
C SER A 73 8.18 7.38 0.15
N ALA A 74 8.15 6.05 0.03
CA ALA A 74 6.97 5.24 0.33
C ALA A 74 6.47 5.49 1.76
N TYR A 75 7.35 5.37 2.76
CA TYR A 75 7.00 5.66 4.16
C TYR A 75 6.55 7.10 4.37
N LYS A 76 7.27 8.09 3.80
CA LYS A 76 6.90 9.51 3.93
C LYS A 76 5.53 9.79 3.34
N ASN A 77 5.24 9.25 2.17
CA ASN A 77 3.95 9.45 1.50
C ASN A 77 2.81 8.77 2.25
N CYS A 78 3.03 7.59 2.83
CA CYS A 78 2.03 6.97 3.71
C CYS A 78 1.70 7.85 4.93
N LEU A 79 2.73 8.43 5.56
CA LEU A 79 2.53 9.36 6.69
C LEU A 79 1.87 10.67 6.25
N SER A 80 2.17 11.19 5.07
CA SER A 80 1.50 12.38 4.52
C SER A 80 0.02 12.11 4.30
N VAL A 81 -0.31 11.00 3.62
CA VAL A 81 -1.70 10.57 3.38
C VAL A 81 -2.44 10.37 4.70
N ALA A 82 -1.82 9.74 5.69
CA ALA A 82 -2.41 9.58 7.02
C ALA A 82 -2.72 10.95 7.66
N LYS A 83 -1.76 11.87 7.63
CA LYS A 83 -1.92 13.23 8.17
C LYS A 83 -3.02 14.01 7.46
N GLU A 84 -3.08 13.94 6.13
CA GLU A 84 -4.10 14.61 5.30
C GLU A 84 -5.51 14.10 5.58
N ASN A 85 -5.64 12.82 5.98
CA ASN A 85 -6.91 12.18 6.32
C ASN A 85 -7.19 12.15 7.84
N ASN A 86 -6.42 12.90 8.64
CA ASN A 86 -6.55 12.95 10.11
C ASN A 86 -6.45 11.58 10.81
N ILE A 87 -5.64 10.68 10.28
CA ILE A 87 -5.38 9.36 10.86
C ILE A 87 -4.29 9.51 11.94
N GLU A 88 -4.64 9.16 13.18
CA GLU A 88 -3.75 9.31 14.34
C GLU A 88 -2.80 8.11 14.52
N TYR A 89 -3.26 6.90 14.16
CA TYR A 89 -2.49 5.66 14.35
C TYR A 89 -2.41 4.86 13.05
N ILE A 90 -1.20 4.46 12.68
CA ILE A 90 -0.92 3.69 11.48
C ILE A 90 -0.04 2.49 11.84
N ALA A 91 -0.44 1.29 11.41
CA ALA A 91 0.37 0.09 11.49
C ALA A 91 0.97 -0.22 10.13
N PHE A 92 2.29 -0.19 10.07
CA PHE A 92 3.03 -0.65 8.90
C PHE A 92 3.16 -2.18 8.98
N THR A 93 2.70 -2.87 7.95
CA THR A 93 3.04 -4.27 7.73
C THR A 93 4.20 -4.33 6.74
N ALA A 94 5.31 -4.92 7.18
CA ALA A 94 6.43 -5.22 6.31
C ALA A 94 6.18 -6.61 5.71
N ILE A 95 5.51 -6.69 4.56
CA ILE A 95 5.43 -7.97 3.84
C ILE A 95 5.71 -7.73 2.37
N SER A 96 6.99 -7.82 2.05
CA SER A 96 7.45 -8.04 0.69
C SER A 96 8.92 -8.49 0.64
N CYS A 97 9.24 -9.58 1.35
CA CYS A 97 10.11 -10.58 0.73
C CYS A 97 9.15 -11.62 0.17
N GLY A 98 8.96 -11.63 -1.14
CA GLY A 98 8.05 -12.58 -1.79
C GLY A 98 8.42 -14.03 -1.44
N VAL A 99 7.42 -14.91 -1.49
CA VAL A 99 7.51 -16.37 -1.33
C VAL A 99 8.33 -17.05 -2.46
N TYR A 100 9.05 -16.27 -3.27
CA TYR A 100 10.10 -16.72 -4.16
C TYR A 100 11.27 -15.75 -3.97
N GLY A 101 12.46 -16.27 -3.65
CA GLY A 101 13.66 -15.52 -3.26
C GLY A 101 14.27 -14.66 -4.38
N SER A 102 13.48 -13.74 -4.93
CA SER A 102 13.91 -12.73 -5.89
C SER A 102 13.27 -11.41 -5.49
N CYS A 103 14.11 -10.44 -5.14
CA CYS A 103 13.80 -9.11 -4.63
C CYS A 103 13.12 -8.19 -5.65
N ASN A 104 12.05 -8.67 -6.31
CA ASN A 104 11.52 -8.05 -7.51
C ASN A 104 10.35 -7.09 -7.29
N ASN A 105 9.86 -6.91 -6.05
CA ASN A 105 8.94 -5.85 -5.65
C ASN A 105 8.85 -5.83 -4.11
N CYS A 106 9.07 -4.67 -3.47
CA CYS A 106 8.82 -4.49 -2.04
C CYS A 106 7.53 -3.69 -1.78
N TYR A 107 6.36 -4.32 -1.65
CA TYR A 107 5.15 -3.59 -1.22
C TYR A 107 5.16 -3.33 0.29
N ILE A 108 5.02 -2.07 0.69
CA ILE A 108 4.74 -1.71 2.08
C ILE A 108 3.24 -1.48 2.17
N TYR A 109 2.59 -2.01 3.20
CA TYR A 109 1.19 -1.69 3.47
C TYR A 109 1.09 -1.02 4.81
N CYS A 110 0.21 -0.03 4.87
CA CYS A 110 -0.04 0.69 6.09
C CYS A 110 -1.54 0.67 6.33
N GLN A 111 -1.97 -0.07 7.34
CA GLN A 111 -3.37 -0.05 7.76
C GLN A 111 -3.52 0.96 8.88
N GLU A 112 -4.61 1.72 8.86
CA GLU A 112 -4.98 2.51 10.03
C GLU A 112 -5.25 1.56 11.21
N LEU A 113 -4.80 1.92 12.41
CA LEU A 113 -5.21 1.22 13.62
C LEU A 113 -6.41 1.96 14.20
N CYS A 114 -7.60 1.39 14.06
CA CYS A 114 -8.69 1.80 14.93
C CYS A 114 -8.39 1.32 16.35
N ARG A 115 -8.45 2.23 17.32
CA ARG A 115 -8.48 1.89 18.74
C ARG A 115 -9.64 0.91 18.95
N TRP A 116 -9.33 -0.34 19.26
CA TRP A 116 -10.30 -1.28 19.84
C TRP A 116 -10.70 -0.72 21.20
N HIS A 117 -11.94 -0.23 21.35
CA HIS A 117 -12.60 -0.04 22.63
C HIS A 117 -13.59 -1.19 22.83
#